data_AF-A0A4U8URM5-F1
#
_entry.id   AF-A0A4U8URM5-F1
#
_cell.length_a   1.000
_cell.length_b   1.000
_cell.length_c   1.000
_cell.angle_alpha   90.00
_cell.angle_beta   90.00
_cell.angle_gamma   90.00
#
_symmetry.space_group_name_H-M   'P 1'
#
loop_
_entity.id
_entity.type
_entity.pdbx_description
1 polymer ?
#
loop_
_entity_poly.entity_id
_entity_poly.type
_entity_poly.pdbx_seq_one_letter_code
_entity_poly.pdbx_strand_id
1 'polypeptide(L)'
;MDNWNLIPSASTSVCFPGRPCLTMTVCPVCPLVLVILCAPGVLSNYAFQKTDDYDHNYRLPKTFLPIVYDLKLTVTNEEDFTKGQATIEIQCQETTDEIMLSVNPNYVEITHSRLEDKLLNRSVNLGRPSLDFETFTARFALPYPIQKGYVNYLKIWFKGTYAFSDGGFIRKEHKAKQF
;
A
#
# COMPACT_ATOMS: atom_id res chain seq x y z
N MET A 1 -7.16 -68.88 -4.89
CA MET A 1 -8.24 -68.81 -5.91
C MET A 1 -7.99 -67.56 -6.69
N ASP A 2 -7.22 -67.76 -7.75
CA ASP A 2 -6.63 -66.74 -8.60
C ASP A 2 -7.62 -66.26 -9.67
N ASN A 3 -7.19 -65.19 -10.34
CA ASN A 3 -7.55 -64.76 -11.70
C ASN A 3 -8.92 -64.12 -11.93
N TRP A 4 -8.90 -62.79 -12.03
CA TRP A 4 -9.67 -62.10 -13.05
C TRP A 4 -8.76 -61.71 -14.20
N ASN A 5 -8.98 -62.40 -15.32
CA ASN A 5 -8.31 -62.22 -16.59
C ASN A 5 -8.49 -60.79 -17.13
N LEU A 6 -7.39 -60.24 -17.64
CA LEU A 6 -7.35 -59.06 -18.48
C LEU A 6 -8.11 -59.33 -19.78
N ILE A 7 -9.15 -58.54 -20.06
CA ILE A 7 -9.74 -58.42 -21.41
C ILE A 7 -8.93 -57.35 -22.14
N PRO A 8 -8.40 -57.61 -23.35
CA PRO A 8 -7.64 -56.60 -24.08
C PRO A 8 -8.58 -55.54 -24.64
N SER A 9 -8.33 -54.26 -24.35
CA SER A 9 -8.98 -53.16 -25.07
C SER A 9 -8.39 -53.12 -26.47
N ALA A 10 -9.25 -53.36 -27.47
CA ALA A 10 -8.88 -53.22 -28.86
C ALA A 10 -8.66 -51.73 -29.17
N SER A 11 -7.44 -51.36 -29.52
CA SER A 11 -7.12 -50.05 -30.10
C SER A 11 -7.24 -50.15 -31.62
N THR A 12 -8.30 -49.58 -32.18
CA THR A 12 -8.41 -49.42 -33.64
C THR A 12 -7.88 -48.04 -34.01
N SER A 13 -6.72 -47.99 -34.66
CA SER A 13 -6.21 -46.77 -35.27
C SER A 13 -6.68 -46.69 -36.72
N VAL A 14 -7.25 -45.55 -37.11
CA VAL A 14 -7.56 -45.24 -38.50
C VAL A 14 -6.60 -44.14 -38.95
N CYS A 15 -5.68 -44.50 -39.84
CA CYS A 15 -4.69 -43.57 -40.39
C CYS A 15 -5.11 -43.19 -41.83
N PHE A 16 -5.24 -41.90 -42.11
CA PHE A 16 -5.31 -41.37 -43.47
C PHE A 16 -3.97 -40.69 -43.83
N PRO A 17 -3.47 -40.84 -45.07
CA PRO A 17 -2.17 -40.28 -45.44
C PRO A 17 -2.21 -38.75 -45.45
N GLY A 18 -1.31 -38.13 -44.67
CA GLY A 18 -1.07 -36.68 -44.68
C GLY A 18 -1.67 -35.88 -43.52
N ARG A 19 -2.19 -36.51 -42.45
CA ARG A 19 -2.64 -35.82 -41.23
C ARG A 19 -2.19 -36.55 -39.95
N PRO A 20 -2.00 -35.85 -38.82
CA PRO A 20 -1.58 -36.47 -37.57
C PRO A 20 -2.69 -37.36 -36.97
N CYS A 21 -2.30 -38.53 -36.47
CA CYS A 21 -3.20 -39.53 -35.89
C CYS A 21 -3.83 -39.03 -34.59
N LEU A 22 -5.15 -39.19 -34.47
CA LEU A 22 -5.90 -38.94 -33.24
C LEU A 22 -6.17 -40.28 -32.55
N THR A 23 -5.63 -40.46 -31.34
CA THR A 23 -6.00 -41.56 -30.46
C THR A 23 -6.94 -41.04 -29.38
N MET A 24 -8.14 -41.61 -29.31
CA MET A 24 -9.12 -41.31 -28.28
C MET A 24 -9.13 -42.42 -27.23
N THR A 25 -8.78 -42.07 -26.00
CA THR A 25 -8.96 -42.96 -24.84
C THR A 25 -10.04 -42.38 -23.97
N VAL A 26 -11.09 -43.17 -23.69
CA VAL A 26 -12.24 -42.71 -22.90
C VAL A 26 -12.02 -43.10 -21.45
N CYS A 27 -11.95 -42.11 -20.56
CA CYS A 27 -11.85 -42.32 -19.11
C CYS A 27 -13.27 -42.38 -18.51
N PRO A 28 -13.65 -43.43 -17.74
CA PRO A 28 -15.04 -43.64 -17.37
C PRO A 28 -15.47 -42.92 -16.08
N VAL A 29 -14.66 -42.02 -15.50
CA VAL A 29 -15.03 -41.31 -14.26
C VAL A 29 -14.66 -39.82 -14.36
N CYS A 30 -15.68 -38.97 -14.31
CA CYS A 30 -15.67 -37.49 -14.29
C CYS A 30 -15.78 -36.76 -15.65
N PRO A 31 -16.86 -35.97 -15.88
CA PRO A 31 -17.04 -35.18 -17.08
C PRO A 31 -16.44 -33.79 -16.87
N LEU A 32 -15.17 -33.61 -17.25
CA LEU A 32 -14.63 -32.30 -17.61
C LEU A 32 -13.62 -32.53 -18.73
N VAL A 33 -14.10 -32.38 -19.97
CA VAL A 33 -13.31 -32.58 -21.17
C VAL A 33 -12.37 -31.39 -21.32
N LEU A 34 -11.13 -31.57 -20.87
CA LEU A 34 -10.02 -30.66 -21.16
C LEU A 34 -9.48 -30.99 -22.55
N VAL A 35 -9.93 -30.25 -23.58
CA VAL A 35 -9.34 -30.31 -24.92
C VAL A 35 -8.08 -29.44 -24.93
N ILE A 36 -6.90 -30.04 -24.96
CA ILE A 36 -5.65 -29.33 -25.19
C ILE A 36 -5.41 -29.29 -26.71
N LEU A 37 -5.69 -28.15 -27.33
CA LEU A 37 -5.32 -27.83 -28.70
C LEU A 37 -3.91 -27.22 -28.71
N CYS A 38 -2.91 -27.99 -29.13
CA CYS A 38 -1.61 -27.45 -29.53
C CYS A 38 -1.67 -27.04 -31.00
N ALA A 39 -1.81 -25.74 -31.28
CA ALA A 39 -1.62 -25.19 -32.62
C ALA A 39 -0.20 -24.59 -32.75
N PRO A 40 0.57 -24.95 -33.79
CA PRO A 40 1.84 -24.32 -34.08
C PRO A 40 1.60 -23.03 -34.89
N GLY A 41 2.26 -21.95 -34.48
CA GLY A 41 2.40 -20.73 -35.30
C GLY A 41 1.47 -19.59 -34.93
N VAL A 42 1.87 -18.80 -33.93
CA VAL A 42 1.55 -17.36 -33.87
C VAL A 42 2.84 -16.66 -33.45
N LEU A 43 3.34 -15.75 -34.29
CA LEU A 43 4.38 -14.80 -33.90
C LEU A 43 3.80 -13.94 -32.78
N SER A 44 4.16 -14.27 -31.55
CA SER A 44 3.77 -13.50 -30.37
C SER A 44 4.48 -12.15 -30.42
N ASN A 45 3.73 -11.10 -30.76
CA ASN A 45 4.07 -9.76 -30.31
C ASN A 45 3.90 -9.75 -28.78
N TYR A 46 4.93 -10.18 -28.07
CA TYR A 46 5.08 -9.82 -26.67
C TYR A 46 5.31 -8.31 -26.66
N ALA A 47 4.24 -7.54 -26.53
CA ALA A 47 4.34 -6.19 -26.03
C ALA A 47 5.03 -6.30 -24.67
N PHE A 48 6.31 -5.92 -24.63
CA PHE A 48 7.04 -5.72 -23.40
C PHE A 48 6.28 -4.64 -22.63
N GLN A 49 5.42 -5.04 -21.69
CA GLN A 49 4.92 -4.14 -20.67
C GLN A 49 6.14 -3.80 -19.82
N LYS A 50 6.76 -2.67 -20.16
CA LYS A 50 7.61 -1.95 -19.24
C LYS A 50 6.71 -1.57 -18.06
N THR A 51 6.63 -2.44 -17.06
CA THR A 51 6.24 -2.00 -15.73
C THR A 51 7.29 -0.98 -15.35
N ASP A 52 6.91 0.29 -15.32
CA ASP A 52 7.73 1.31 -14.71
C ASP A 52 7.92 0.87 -13.25
N ASP A 53 9.06 0.27 -12.96
CA ASP A 53 9.53 -0.17 -11.63
C ASP A 53 9.83 1.02 -10.71
N TYR A 54 9.56 2.23 -11.20
CA TYR A 54 9.48 3.46 -10.43
C TYR A 54 8.01 3.72 -10.12
N ASP A 55 7.64 3.76 -8.84
CA ASP A 55 6.43 4.41 -8.28
C ASP A 55 5.35 3.52 -7.62
N HIS A 56 5.75 2.53 -6.80
CA HIS A 56 4.81 1.90 -5.83
C HIS A 56 5.15 2.18 -4.37
N ASN A 57 6.40 2.47 -4.01
CA ASN A 57 6.79 2.61 -2.61
C ASN A 57 6.72 4.05 -2.05
N TYR A 58 6.50 5.05 -2.90
CA TYR A 58 6.44 6.46 -2.47
C TYR A 58 5.02 6.97 -2.23
N ARG A 59 4.01 6.28 -2.78
CA ARG A 59 2.61 6.68 -2.59
C ARG A 59 2.10 6.14 -1.27
N LEU A 60 1.47 7.01 -0.49
CA LEU A 60 0.79 6.57 0.73
C LEU A 60 -0.35 5.60 0.39
N PRO A 61 -0.63 4.63 1.28
CA PRO A 61 -1.80 3.78 1.15
C PRO A 61 -3.08 4.60 1.08
N LYS A 62 -4.07 4.11 0.33
CA LYS A 62 -5.40 4.74 0.23
C LYS A 62 -6.33 4.33 1.38
N THR A 63 -5.79 3.74 2.45
CA THR A 63 -6.55 3.23 3.59
C THR A 63 -7.23 4.34 4.39
N PHE A 64 -6.61 5.53 4.45
CA PHE A 64 -7.19 6.70 5.08
C PHE A 64 -7.34 7.85 4.08
N LEU A 65 -8.53 8.45 4.08
CA LEU A 65 -8.82 9.67 3.36
C LEU A 65 -8.89 10.82 4.37
N PRO A 66 -7.98 11.81 4.31
CA PRO A 66 -8.10 13.00 5.13
C PRO A 66 -9.26 13.87 4.64
N ILE A 67 -10.07 14.36 5.58
CA ILE A 67 -11.20 15.26 5.31
C ILE A 67 -10.80 16.71 5.64
N VAL A 68 -10.25 16.93 6.84
CA VAL A 68 -9.93 18.27 7.35
C VAL A 68 -8.60 18.25 8.10
N TYR A 69 -7.82 19.32 7.95
CA TYR A 69 -6.63 19.60 8.73
C TYR A 69 -6.82 20.88 9.54
N ASP A 70 -6.69 20.79 10.87
CA ASP A 70 -6.51 21.93 11.76
C ASP A 70 -5.04 21.97 12.21
N LEU A 71 -4.32 22.99 11.76
CA LEU A 71 -2.89 23.16 12.00
C LEU A 71 -2.67 24.38 12.91
N LYS A 72 -2.01 24.15 14.03
CA LYS A 72 -1.58 25.20 14.97
C LYS A 72 -0.07 25.21 15.04
N LEU A 73 0.53 26.35 14.75
CA LEU A 73 1.97 26.52 14.78
C LEU A 73 2.32 27.67 15.71
N THR A 74 3.23 27.40 16.64
CA THR A 74 3.81 28.38 17.54
C THR A 74 5.25 28.62 17.12
N VAL A 75 5.53 29.86 16.73
CA VAL A 75 6.85 30.33 16.32
C VAL A 75 7.29 31.37 17.32
N THR A 76 8.45 31.14 17.93
CA THR A 76 9.04 32.05 18.92
C THR A 76 10.39 32.52 18.38
N ASN A 77 10.70 33.81 18.51
CA ASN A 77 11.99 34.34 18.05
C ASN A 77 13.18 33.88 18.92
N GLU A 78 12.91 33.40 20.13
CA GLU A 78 13.92 32.95 21.09
C GLU A 78 14.36 31.50 20.87
N GLU A 79 13.53 30.69 20.20
CA GLU A 79 13.78 29.26 19.98
C GLU A 79 14.18 29.00 18.52
N ASP A 80 15.22 28.19 18.30
CA ASP A 80 15.63 27.72 16.97
C ASP A 80 14.73 26.62 16.41
N PHE A 81 13.59 26.36 17.06
CA PHE A 81 12.61 25.37 16.64
C PHE A 81 11.20 25.91 16.81
N THR A 82 10.29 25.33 16.05
CA THR A 82 8.86 25.59 16.11
C THR A 82 8.16 24.46 16.85
N LYS A 83 7.05 24.78 17.51
CA LYS A 83 6.17 23.78 18.12
C LYS A 83 4.86 23.80 17.36
N GLY A 84 4.36 22.63 16.98
CA GLY A 84 3.13 22.53 16.21
C GLY A 84 2.22 21.44 16.75
N GLN A 85 0.93 21.62 16.48
CA GLN A 85 -0.08 20.60 16.64
C GLN A 85 -0.88 20.49 15.34
N ALA A 86 -0.92 19.29 14.77
CA ALA A 86 -1.79 18.95 13.65
C ALA A 86 -2.94 18.07 14.16
N THR A 87 -4.18 18.47 13.89
CA THR A 87 -5.36 17.63 14.08
C THR A 87 -5.94 17.30 12.72
N ILE A 88 -5.96 16.02 12.38
CA ILE A 88 -6.37 15.53 11.07
C ILE A 88 -7.63 14.70 11.26
N GLU A 89 -8.73 15.14 10.66
CA GLU A 89 -9.93 14.32 10.53
C GLU A 89 -9.74 13.35 9.37
N ILE A 90 -9.76 12.05 9.67
CA ILE A 90 -9.49 10.97 8.71
C ILE A 90 -10.65 9.99 8.65
N GLN A 91 -11.05 9.62 7.44
CA GLN A 91 -12.01 8.55 7.19
C GLN A 91 -11.28 7.28 6.78
N CYS A 92 -11.57 6.17 7.45
CA CYS A 92 -11.08 4.85 7.10
C CYS A 92 -11.81 4.33 5.85
N GLN A 93 -11.09 4.07 4.77
CA GLN A 93 -11.63 3.52 3.52
C GLN A 93 -11.51 1.99 3.43
N GLU A 94 -10.59 1.42 4.21
CA GLU A 94 -10.33 -0.01 4.30
C GLU A 94 -9.87 -0.36 5.71
N THR A 95 -10.37 -1.48 6.25
CA THR A 95 -10.05 -1.88 7.62
C THR A 95 -8.55 -2.10 7.78
N THR A 96 -7.94 -1.40 8.73
CA THR A 96 -6.47 -1.39 8.92
C THR A 96 -6.10 -1.19 10.39
N ASP A 97 -4.93 -1.68 10.76
CA ASP A 97 -4.28 -1.58 12.06
C ASP A 97 -3.07 -0.65 12.06
N GLU A 98 -2.84 0.10 10.98
CA GLU A 98 -1.76 1.08 10.90
C GLU A 98 -2.21 2.38 10.23
N ILE A 99 -1.64 3.51 10.67
CA ILE A 99 -1.78 4.80 9.99
C ILE A 99 -0.42 5.20 9.44
N MET A 100 -0.38 5.48 8.14
CA MET A 100 0.81 6.00 7.46
C MET A 100 0.62 7.45 7.05
N LEU A 101 1.63 8.27 7.31
CA LEU A 101 1.65 9.70 6.94
C LEU A 101 2.99 10.06 6.32
N SER A 102 3.00 11.07 5.46
CA SER A 102 4.25 11.65 4.97
C SER A 102 4.79 12.63 6.01
N VAL A 103 6.07 12.48 6.34
CA VAL A 103 6.81 13.39 7.21
C VAL A 103 8.27 13.35 6.82
N ASN A 104 8.94 14.50 6.77
CA ASN A 104 10.39 14.53 6.61
C ASN A 104 11.05 14.46 7.99
N PRO A 105 11.65 13.31 8.39
CA PRO A 105 12.17 13.12 9.74
C PRO A 105 13.38 14.01 10.06
N ASN A 106 14.04 14.58 9.05
CA ASN A 106 15.17 15.50 9.24
C ASN A 106 14.73 16.86 9.79
N TYR A 107 13.47 17.25 9.55
CA TYR A 107 12.96 18.58 9.92
C TYR A 107 11.81 18.52 10.92
N VAL A 108 11.13 17.39 11.05
CA VAL A 108 9.94 17.26 11.91
C VAL A 108 10.12 16.09 12.87
N GLU A 109 10.18 16.41 14.16
CA GLU A 109 10.21 15.45 15.25
C GLU A 109 8.79 15.30 15.84
N ILE A 110 8.21 14.10 15.77
CA ILE A 110 6.92 13.80 16.37
C ILE A 110 7.11 13.49 17.85
N THR A 111 6.56 14.33 18.72
CA THR A 111 6.75 14.25 20.18
C THR A 111 5.63 13.48 20.88
N HIS A 112 4.39 13.69 20.43
CA HIS A 112 3.22 13.04 20.99
C HIS A 112 2.18 12.81 19.90
N SER A 113 1.44 11.70 20.00
CA SER A 113 0.40 11.37 19.03
C SER A 113 -0.79 10.70 19.72
N ARG A 114 -1.98 11.02 19.25
CA ARG A 114 -3.24 10.56 19.85
C ARG A 114 -4.29 10.35 18.77
N LEU A 115 -5.00 9.23 18.84
CA LEU A 115 -6.17 8.97 18.03
C LEU A 115 -7.43 9.17 18.88
N GLU A 116 -8.39 9.91 18.34
CA GLU A 116 -9.68 10.17 18.98
C GLU A 116 -10.82 9.71 18.09
N ASP A 117 -11.72 8.95 18.68
CA ASP A 117 -13.00 8.56 18.10
C ASP A 117 -14.10 9.32 18.87
N LYS A 118 -14.68 10.33 18.21
CA LYS A 118 -15.72 11.16 18.84
C LYS A 118 -17.03 10.41 19.04
N LEU A 119 -17.34 9.40 18.21
CA LEU A 119 -18.59 8.65 18.31
C LEU A 119 -18.56 7.72 19.51
N LEU A 120 -17.42 7.05 19.73
CA LEU A 120 -17.22 6.14 20.86
C LEU A 120 -16.67 6.83 22.12
N ASN A 121 -16.45 8.15 22.07
CA ASN A 121 -15.76 8.93 23.11
C ASN A 121 -14.47 8.25 23.60
N ARG A 122 -13.75 7.64 22.66
CA ARG A 122 -12.57 6.83 22.93
C ARG A 122 -11.35 7.58 22.46
N SER A 123 -10.28 7.50 23.23
CA SER A 123 -9.05 8.14 22.84
C SER A 123 -7.83 7.38 23.30
N VAL A 124 -6.86 7.26 22.41
CA VAL A 124 -5.73 6.36 22.55
C VAL A 124 -4.44 7.04 22.15
N ASN A 125 -3.41 6.86 22.96
CA ASN A 125 -2.07 7.33 22.67
C ASN A 125 -1.38 6.33 21.73
N LEU A 126 -0.88 6.79 20.59
CA LEU A 126 -0.21 5.93 19.60
C LEU A 126 1.31 5.83 19.83
N GLY A 127 1.84 6.57 20.80
CA GLY A 127 3.26 6.58 21.12
C GLY A 127 4.11 7.26 20.04
N ARG A 128 5.34 6.75 19.88
CA ARG A 128 6.28 7.21 18.85
C ARG A 128 6.08 6.41 17.57
N PRO A 129 5.99 7.06 16.40
CA PRO A 129 5.89 6.35 15.12
C PRO A 129 7.21 5.69 14.73
N SER A 130 7.12 4.66 13.90
CA SER A 130 8.25 4.17 13.11
C SER A 130 8.51 5.14 11.95
N LEU A 131 9.76 5.59 11.80
CA LEU A 131 10.15 6.59 10.79
C LEU A 131 10.98 5.92 9.71
N ASP A 132 10.63 6.21 8.46
CA ASP A 132 11.36 5.79 7.27
C ASP A 132 11.96 7.03 6.59
N PHE A 133 13.30 7.08 6.56
CA PHE A 133 14.07 8.20 6.03
C PHE A 133 14.24 8.14 4.50
N GLU A 134 13.99 6.99 3.88
CA GLU A 134 14.08 6.83 2.42
C GLU A 134 12.78 7.28 1.76
N THR A 135 11.64 6.89 2.33
CA THR A 135 10.31 7.23 1.79
C THR A 135 9.69 8.48 2.42
N PHE A 136 10.32 9.06 3.45
CA PHE A 136 9.79 10.16 4.25
C PHE A 136 8.39 9.86 4.77
N THR A 137 8.25 8.73 5.45
CA THR A 137 6.98 8.28 6.04
C THR A 137 7.09 8.01 7.55
N ALA A 138 5.99 8.29 8.25
CA ALA A 138 5.76 7.89 9.63
C ALA A 138 4.65 6.85 9.68
N ARG A 139 4.88 5.77 10.41
CA ARG A 139 3.90 4.69 10.62
C ARG A 139 3.52 4.61 12.08
N PHE A 140 2.22 4.65 12.36
CA PHE A 140 1.65 4.49 13.69
C PHE A 140 0.93 3.15 13.76
N ALA A 141 1.41 2.26 14.61
CA ALA A 141 0.69 1.02 14.92
C ALA A 141 -0.52 1.33 15.80
N LEU A 142 -1.67 0.79 15.41
CA LEU A 142 -2.91 0.93 16.17
C LEU A 142 -3.08 -0.24 17.13
N PRO A 143 -3.55 -0.01 18.36
CA PRO A 143 -3.79 -1.11 19.31
C PRO A 143 -5.04 -1.93 18.96
N TYR A 144 -5.85 -1.48 18.01
CA TYR A 144 -6.98 -2.21 17.45
C TYR A 144 -7.21 -1.76 16.00
N PRO A 145 -7.74 -2.63 15.13
CA PRO A 145 -8.05 -2.27 13.76
C PRO A 145 -9.23 -1.28 13.70
N ILE A 146 -9.10 -0.24 12.89
CA ILE A 146 -10.17 0.70 12.58
C ILE A 146 -10.95 0.16 11.40
N GLN A 147 -12.26 0.01 11.56
CA GLN A 147 -13.12 -0.51 10.51
C GLN A 147 -13.37 0.53 9.41
N LYS A 148 -13.58 0.06 8.18
CA LYS A 148 -14.02 0.89 7.06
C LYS A 148 -15.26 1.72 7.40
N GLY A 149 -15.27 2.97 6.94
CA GLY A 149 -16.36 3.94 7.09
C GLY A 149 -16.25 4.81 8.34
N TYR A 150 -15.45 4.43 9.33
CA TYR A 150 -15.29 5.19 10.57
C TYR A 150 -14.44 6.45 10.36
N VAL A 151 -14.83 7.52 11.04
CA VAL A 151 -14.12 8.80 11.05
C VAL A 151 -13.43 8.96 12.41
N ASN A 152 -12.13 9.24 12.37
CA ASN A 152 -11.30 9.45 13.55
C ASN A 152 -10.53 10.77 13.44
N TYR A 153 -10.06 11.26 14.56
CA TYR A 153 -9.27 12.48 14.67
C TYR A 153 -7.87 12.12 15.15
N LEU A 154 -6.89 12.24 14.25
CA LEU A 154 -5.49 12.02 14.55
C LEU A 154 -4.85 13.34 14.98
N LYS A 155 -4.43 13.41 16.23
CA LYS A 155 -3.73 14.57 16.80
C LYS A 155 -2.24 14.27 16.92
N ILE A 156 -1.41 15.13 16.37
CA ILE A 156 0.05 14.98 16.33
C ILE A 156 0.66 16.27 16.85
N TRP A 157 1.49 16.17 17.88
CA TRP A 157 2.32 17.26 18.37
C TRP A 157 3.74 17.04 17.88
N PHE A 158 4.30 18.07 17.27
CA PHE A 158 5.62 17.99 16.65
C PHE A 158 6.46 19.21 16.97
N LYS A 159 7.78 19.01 16.87
CA LYS A 159 8.76 20.09 16.81
C LYS A 159 9.29 20.17 15.38
N GLY A 160 9.32 21.37 14.82
CA GLY A 160 9.87 21.62 13.49
C GLY A 160 11.17 22.40 13.58
N THR A 161 12.19 22.00 12.82
CA THR A 161 13.40 22.80 12.62
C THR A 161 13.26 23.64 11.34
N TYR A 162 13.97 24.76 11.27
CA TYR A 162 13.96 25.61 10.10
C TYR A 162 14.81 25.01 8.98
N ALA A 163 14.29 25.04 7.76
CA ALA A 163 15.05 24.65 6.58
C ALA A 163 16.08 25.73 6.22
N PHE A 164 17.28 25.30 5.81
CA PHE A 164 18.40 26.17 5.42
C PHE A 164 18.30 26.71 3.99
N SER A 165 17.61 25.97 3.11
CA SER A 165 17.51 26.24 1.68
C SER A 165 16.07 26.05 1.21
N ASP A 166 15.75 26.67 0.08
CA ASP A 166 14.42 26.77 -0.52
C ASP A 166 13.56 25.50 -0.37
N GLY A 167 12.40 25.64 0.27
CA GLY A 167 11.46 24.56 0.58
C GLY A 167 11.18 24.42 2.08
N GLY A 168 9.94 24.05 2.43
CA GLY A 168 9.53 23.83 3.83
C GLY A 168 9.33 25.13 4.64
N PHE A 169 9.56 25.05 5.95
CA PHE A 169 9.40 26.18 6.87
C PHE A 169 10.75 26.88 7.09
N ILE A 170 10.89 28.10 6.57
CA ILE A 170 12.18 28.81 6.47
C ILE A 170 12.19 30.04 7.38
N ARG A 171 13.32 30.28 8.05
CA ARG A 171 13.59 31.54 8.75
C ARG A 171 14.39 32.47 7.83
N LYS A 172 13.87 33.67 7.57
CA LYS A 172 14.59 34.71 6.82
C LYS A 172 14.90 35.89 7.72
N GLU A 173 16.17 36.27 7.78
CA GLU A 173 16.61 37.48 8.47
C GLU A 173 16.77 38.61 7.46
N HIS A 174 16.14 39.75 7.72
CA HIS A 174 16.31 40.95 6.92
C HIS A 174 17.22 41.93 7.66
N LYS A 175 18.42 42.17 7.12
CA LYS A 175 19.29 43.24 7.63
C LYS A 175 18.68 44.59 7.22
N ALA A 176 18.34 45.42 8.20
CA ALA A 176 17.96 46.80 7.94
C ALA A 176 19.15 47.52 7.27
N LYS A 177 18.90 48.23 6.17
CA LYS A 177 19.90 49.09 5.54
C LYS A 177 20.28 50.17 6.55
N GLN A 178 21.54 50.15 7.00
CA GLN A 178 22.13 51.27 7.72
C GLN A 178 22.38 52.37 6.68
N PHE A 179 21.69 53.50 6.82
CA PHE A 179 21.92 54.72 6.04
C PHE A 179 22.91 55.61 6.78
#